data_AF-A0A2V6S2F0-F1
#
_entry.id   AF-A0A2V6S2F0-F1
#
_cell.length_a   1.000
_cell.length_b   1.000
_cell.length_c   1.000
_cell.angle_alpha   90.00
_cell.angle_beta   90.00
_cell.angle_gamma   90.00
#
_symmetry.space_group_name_H-M   'P 1'
#
loop_
_entity.id
_entity.type
_entity.pdbx_description
1 polymer ?
#
loop_
_entity_poly.entity_id
_entity_poly.type
_entity_poly.pdbx_seq_one_letter_code
_entity_poly.pdbx_strand_id
1 'polypeptide(L)'
;MGPKRIAFLVFPRLTFLDFVGGYDALRRIATMSIDTTVTHRIIGTEPEIVDDTGLTVTPDAVYEDLAPFDLLYVPGGLGARTLMNDRRLLDYLRTWGAERPLASVCTGALLLGRAGYLRDRRATTHHSAFDLLRPLCREVVTDRRIVDEGRVVTAGGVASALDLGLYLVERFWGVEARQKIATQMEYRAYSAV
;
A
#
# COMPACT_ATOMS: atom_id res chain seq x y z
N MET A 1 16.11 -8.42 9.19
CA MET A 1 15.81 -9.21 7.97
C MET A 1 14.50 -8.66 7.40
N GLY A 2 14.44 -8.35 6.10
CA GLY A 2 13.24 -7.76 5.48
C GLY A 2 12.06 -8.74 5.38
N PRO A 3 10.84 -8.24 5.07
CA PRO A 3 9.66 -9.07 4.81
C PRO A 3 9.95 -10.12 3.73
N LYS A 4 9.46 -11.36 3.90
CA LYS A 4 9.63 -12.44 2.91
C LYS A 4 8.37 -12.69 2.11
N ARG A 5 7.20 -12.44 2.69
CA ARG A 5 5.89 -12.65 2.06
C ARG A 5 5.09 -11.35 2.09
N ILE A 6 4.80 -10.79 0.91
CA ILE A 6 4.10 -9.51 0.77
C ILE A 6 2.66 -9.76 0.31
N ALA A 7 1.68 -9.24 1.04
CA ALA A 7 0.28 -9.24 0.64
C ALA A 7 -0.10 -7.88 0.05
N PHE A 8 -0.66 -7.88 -1.16
CA PHE A 8 -1.29 -6.72 -1.78
C PHE A 8 -2.80 -6.90 -1.75
N LEU A 9 -3.50 -6.04 -1.02
CA LEU A 9 -4.96 -6.05 -0.98
C LEU A 9 -5.52 -5.32 -2.21
N VAL A 10 -6.48 -5.93 -2.91
CA VAL A 10 -7.20 -5.31 -4.02
C VAL A 10 -8.72 -5.44 -3.80
N PHE A 11 -9.46 -4.41 -4.20
CA PHE A 11 -10.92 -4.33 -4.00
C PHE A 11 -11.58 -3.53 -5.14
N PRO A 12 -12.87 -3.73 -5.45
CA PRO A 12 -13.53 -3.00 -6.52
C PRO A 12 -13.34 -1.49 -6.40
N ARG A 13 -13.16 -0.82 -7.55
CA ARG A 13 -12.99 0.64 -7.64
C ARG A 13 -11.73 1.17 -6.93
N LEU A 14 -10.70 0.33 -6.82
CA LEU A 14 -9.36 0.79 -6.45
C LEU A 14 -8.76 1.64 -7.57
N THR A 15 -7.86 2.56 -7.24
CA THR A 15 -7.06 3.28 -8.25
C THR A 15 -5.87 2.40 -8.64
N PHE A 16 -5.83 1.84 -9.86
CA PHE A 16 -4.80 0.85 -10.20
C PHE A 16 -3.37 1.34 -9.99
N LEU A 17 -3.10 2.62 -10.27
CA LEU A 17 -1.78 3.20 -10.04
C LEU A 17 -1.35 3.17 -8.56
N ASP A 18 -2.30 3.24 -7.62
CA ASP A 18 -2.02 3.08 -6.18
C ASP A 18 -1.48 1.67 -5.88
N PHE A 19 -2.03 0.66 -6.55
CA PHE A 19 -1.61 -0.73 -6.42
C PHE A 19 -0.31 -0.99 -7.19
N VAL A 20 -0.30 -0.71 -8.50
CA VAL A 20 0.82 -1.11 -9.38
C VAL A 20 2.11 -0.36 -9.06
N GLY A 21 2.04 0.88 -8.55
CA GLY A 21 3.23 1.64 -8.18
C GLY A 21 4.04 0.98 -7.06
N GLY A 22 3.36 0.53 -5.99
CA GLY A 22 3.99 -0.21 -4.90
C GLY A 22 4.36 -1.64 -5.29
N TYR A 23 3.46 -2.31 -6.02
CA TYR A 23 3.67 -3.68 -6.52
C TYR A 23 4.93 -3.79 -7.39
N ASP A 24 5.13 -2.89 -8.36
CA ASP A 24 6.26 -2.97 -9.29
C ASP A 24 7.60 -2.77 -8.57
N ALA A 25 7.69 -1.82 -7.63
CA ALA A 25 8.91 -1.61 -6.85
C ALA A 25 9.24 -2.83 -5.97
N LEU A 26 8.24 -3.38 -5.27
CA LEU A 26 8.45 -4.47 -4.31
C LEU A 26 8.71 -5.82 -4.99
N ARG A 27 8.02 -6.15 -6.10
CA ARG A 27 8.26 -7.42 -6.82
C ARG A 27 9.70 -7.50 -7.37
N ARG A 28 10.33 -6.35 -7.63
CA ARG A 28 11.68 -6.26 -8.17
C ARG A 28 12.77 -6.74 -7.22
N ILE A 29 12.47 -6.82 -5.92
CA ILE A 29 13.38 -7.45 -4.96
C ILE A 29 13.75 -8.87 -5.40
N ALA A 30 12.76 -9.66 -5.78
CA ALA A 30 12.97 -11.02 -6.27
C ALA A 30 13.48 -11.01 -7.72
N THR A 31 12.81 -10.29 -8.63
CA THR A 31 13.13 -10.36 -10.07
C THR A 31 14.49 -9.75 -10.44
N MET A 32 15.05 -8.88 -9.60
CA MET A 32 16.39 -8.30 -9.77
C MET A 32 17.45 -8.95 -8.86
N SER A 33 17.13 -10.11 -8.27
CA SER A 33 18.01 -10.92 -7.43
C SER A 33 18.61 -10.16 -6.24
N ILE A 34 17.84 -9.23 -5.65
CA ILE A 34 18.22 -8.56 -4.39
C ILE A 34 17.96 -9.52 -3.22
N ASP A 35 16.80 -10.17 -3.24
CA ASP A 35 16.45 -11.26 -2.32
C ASP A 35 15.47 -12.20 -3.02
N THR A 36 15.98 -13.34 -3.50
CA THR A 36 15.20 -14.33 -4.27
C THR A 36 14.20 -15.11 -3.42
N THR A 37 14.26 -14.99 -2.09
CA THR A 37 13.32 -15.64 -1.16
C THR A 37 12.04 -14.82 -0.96
N VAL A 38 11.99 -13.59 -1.48
CA VAL A 38 10.80 -12.73 -1.38
C VAL A 38 9.73 -13.19 -2.36
N THR A 39 8.50 -13.32 -1.87
CA THR A 39 7.31 -13.67 -2.64
C THR A 39 6.20 -12.66 -2.38
N HIS A 40 5.22 -12.60 -3.28
CA HIS A 40 4.04 -11.77 -3.11
C HIS A 40 2.76 -12.52 -3.42
N ARG A 41 1.64 -11.99 -2.95
CA ARG A 41 0.29 -12.45 -3.25
C ARG A 41 -0.63 -11.25 -3.45
N ILE A 42 -1.42 -11.27 -4.52
CA ILE A 42 -2.51 -10.33 -4.75
C ILE A 42 -3.77 -10.96 -4.17
N ILE A 43 -4.30 -10.36 -3.10
CA ILE A 43 -5.48 -10.87 -2.39
C ILE A 43 -6.64 -9.91 -2.64
N GLY A 44 -7.69 -10.43 -3.27
CA GLY A 44 -8.88 -9.67 -3.59
C GLY A 44 -9.98 -9.78 -2.54
N THR A 45 -10.91 -8.83 -2.60
CA THR A 45 -12.22 -8.96 -1.94
C THR A 45 -13.26 -9.65 -2.82
N GLU A 46 -12.98 -9.80 -4.12
CA GLU A 46 -13.82 -10.47 -5.13
C GLU A 46 -12.92 -11.22 -6.15
N PRO A 47 -13.45 -12.24 -6.86
CA PRO A 47 -12.67 -13.02 -7.84
C PRO A 47 -12.21 -12.24 -9.08
N GLU A 48 -12.85 -11.10 -9.36
CA GLU A 48 -12.46 -10.15 -10.39
C GLU A 48 -12.60 -8.75 -9.79
N ILE A 49 -11.60 -7.91 -10.00
CA ILE A 49 -11.57 -6.55 -9.49
C ILE A 49 -11.57 -5.59 -10.67
N VAL A 50 -12.55 -4.69 -10.69
CA VAL A 50 -12.72 -3.70 -11.75
C VAL A 50 -12.58 -2.29 -11.15
N ASP A 51 -11.85 -1.40 -11.82
CA ASP A 51 -11.81 0.02 -11.42
C ASP A 51 -13.00 0.82 -11.99
N ASP A 52 -13.04 2.13 -11.71
CA ASP A 52 -14.12 3.00 -12.21
C ASP A 52 -14.10 3.21 -13.74
N THR A 53 -13.06 2.72 -14.43
CA THR A 53 -12.85 2.90 -15.87
C THR A 53 -12.91 1.59 -16.68
N GLY A 54 -13.12 0.45 -16.00
CA GLY A 54 -13.22 -0.86 -16.63
C GLY A 54 -11.89 -1.62 -16.75
N LEU A 55 -10.79 -1.12 -16.19
CA LEU A 55 -9.56 -1.92 -16.08
C LEU A 55 -9.81 -3.05 -15.07
N THR A 56 -9.35 -4.26 -15.40
CA THR A 56 -9.59 -5.45 -14.58
C THR A 56 -8.31 -6.12 -14.10
N VAL A 57 -8.39 -6.77 -12.94
CA VAL A 57 -7.37 -7.71 -12.46
C VAL A 57 -8.04 -8.91 -11.80
N THR A 58 -7.51 -10.10 -12.08
CA THR A 58 -7.84 -11.32 -11.36
C THR A 58 -6.84 -11.49 -10.21
N PRO A 59 -7.27 -11.38 -8.94
CA PRO A 59 -6.39 -11.63 -7.80
C PRO A 59 -6.03 -13.11 -7.73
N ASP A 60 -4.93 -13.41 -7.04
CA ASP A 60 -4.48 -14.79 -6.88
C ASP A 60 -5.38 -15.60 -5.93
N ALA A 61 -6.07 -14.91 -5.01
CA ALA A 61 -7.01 -15.47 -4.06
C ALA A 61 -8.00 -14.41 -3.56
N VAL A 62 -9.09 -14.84 -2.92
CA VAL A 62 -10.12 -13.97 -2.35
C VAL A 62 -10.20 -14.18 -0.84
N TYR A 63 -9.99 -13.12 -0.05
CA TYR A 63 -9.95 -13.19 1.43
C TYR A 63 -9.05 -14.32 1.99
N GLU A 64 -7.89 -14.55 1.37
CA GLU A 64 -6.88 -15.51 1.87
C GLU A 64 -6.38 -15.10 3.27
N ASP A 65 -6.03 -16.06 4.12
CA ASP A 65 -5.49 -15.77 5.46
C ASP A 65 -4.24 -14.89 5.39
N LEU A 66 -4.22 -13.81 6.19
CA LEU A 66 -3.12 -12.86 6.27
C LEU A 66 -2.02 -13.30 7.25
N ALA A 67 -2.25 -14.29 8.12
CA ALA A 67 -1.28 -14.77 9.10
C ALA A 67 0.10 -15.14 8.51
N PRO A 68 0.21 -15.72 7.30
CA PRO A 68 1.50 -16.13 6.76
C PRO A 68 2.34 -14.99 6.13
N PHE A 69 1.82 -13.77 6.06
CA PHE A 69 2.47 -12.65 5.40
C PHE A 69 3.18 -11.70 6.39
N ASP A 70 4.20 -11.01 5.89
CA ASP A 70 5.11 -10.17 6.68
C ASP A 70 4.89 -8.67 6.42
N LEU A 71 4.39 -8.30 5.24
CA LEU A 71 4.04 -6.92 4.88
C LEU A 71 2.69 -6.88 4.17
N LEU A 72 1.80 -6.00 4.63
CA LEU A 72 0.52 -5.71 3.97
C LEU A 72 0.56 -4.36 3.27
N TYR A 73 0.18 -4.32 1.99
CA TYR A 73 0.06 -3.11 1.20
C TYR A 73 -1.40 -2.86 0.82
N VAL A 74 -1.93 -1.69 1.15
CA VAL A 74 -3.34 -1.30 0.93
C VAL A 74 -3.43 -0.07 0.02
N PRO A 75 -3.91 -0.21 -1.23
CA PRO A 75 -4.10 0.91 -2.15
C PRO A 75 -5.30 1.78 -1.75
N GLY A 76 -5.49 2.90 -2.45
CA GLY A 76 -6.68 3.74 -2.36
C GLY A 76 -7.62 3.57 -3.56
N GLY A 77 -8.34 4.65 -3.87
CA GLY A 77 -9.42 4.71 -4.86
C GLY A 77 -10.78 5.05 -4.25
N LEU A 78 -11.81 5.11 -5.11
CA LEU A 78 -13.18 5.33 -4.67
C LEU A 78 -13.69 4.16 -3.81
N GLY A 79 -13.27 2.94 -4.14
CA GLY A 79 -13.56 1.74 -3.36
C GLY A 79 -13.17 1.86 -1.89
N ALA A 80 -12.00 2.43 -1.59
CA ALA A 80 -11.55 2.63 -0.21
C ALA A 80 -12.46 3.59 0.57
N ARG A 81 -13.01 4.62 -0.09
CA ARG A 81 -13.94 5.59 0.54
C ARG A 81 -15.27 4.94 0.88
N THR A 82 -15.77 4.05 0.03
CA THR A 82 -17.03 3.34 0.27
C THR A 82 -16.84 2.21 1.29
N LEU A 83 -15.75 1.46 1.17
CA LEU A 83 -15.47 0.27 1.99
C LEU A 83 -14.96 0.59 3.39
N MET A 84 -14.67 1.85 3.72
CA MET A 84 -14.29 2.25 5.07
C MET A 84 -15.39 1.99 6.12
N ASN A 85 -16.62 1.67 5.69
CA ASN A 85 -17.73 1.23 6.53
C ASN A 85 -18.07 -0.26 6.36
N ASP A 86 -17.38 -0.98 5.47
CA ASP A 86 -17.67 -2.40 5.20
C ASP A 86 -17.12 -3.28 6.32
N ARG A 87 -18.03 -3.95 7.05
CA ARG A 87 -17.64 -4.73 8.23
C ARG A 87 -16.74 -5.91 7.87
N ARG A 88 -17.00 -6.60 6.75
CA ARG A 88 -16.26 -7.79 6.33
C ARG A 88 -14.80 -7.43 6.03
N LEU A 89 -14.57 -6.37 5.27
CA LEU A 89 -13.23 -5.89 4.95
C LEU A 89 -12.49 -5.40 6.21
N LEU A 90 -13.17 -4.65 7.08
CA LEU A 90 -12.54 -4.15 8.30
C LEU A 90 -12.18 -5.28 9.28
N ASP A 91 -13.04 -6.27 9.43
CA ASP A 91 -12.77 -7.45 10.25
C ASP A 91 -11.61 -8.27 9.65
N TYR A 92 -11.57 -8.41 8.32
CA TYR A 92 -10.45 -9.02 7.62
C TYR A 92 -9.14 -8.26 7.82
N LEU A 93 -9.12 -6.93 7.67
CA LEU A 93 -7.94 -6.11 7.92
C LEU A 93 -7.46 -6.22 9.37
N ARG A 94 -8.34 -6.37 10.36
CA ARG A 94 -7.97 -6.56 11.77
C ARG A 94 -7.23 -7.86 12.03
N THR A 95 -7.39 -8.89 11.18
CA THR A 95 -6.62 -10.15 11.29
C THR A 95 -5.12 -9.96 11.06
N TRP A 96 -4.70 -8.84 10.44
CA TRP A 96 -3.29 -8.49 10.29
C TRP A 96 -2.57 -8.34 11.64
N GLY A 97 -3.27 -7.87 12.67
CA GLY A 97 -2.67 -7.59 13.97
C GLY A 97 -1.79 -6.34 14.00
N ALA A 98 -1.45 -5.87 15.20
CA ALA A 98 -0.79 -4.56 15.39
C ALA A 98 0.75 -4.60 15.32
N GLU A 99 1.34 -5.79 15.24
CA GLU A 99 2.79 -6.00 15.39
C GLU A 99 3.55 -5.99 14.06
N ARG A 100 2.88 -6.29 12.96
CA ARG A 100 3.49 -6.46 11.63
C ARG A 100 3.40 -5.17 10.80
N PRO A 101 4.41 -4.88 9.95
CA PRO A 101 4.41 -3.68 9.15
C PRO A 101 3.28 -3.68 8.11
N LEU A 102 2.60 -2.55 7.95
CA LEU A 102 1.63 -2.33 6.90
C LEU A 102 1.78 -0.94 6.30
N ALA A 103 1.48 -0.85 5.02
CA ALA A 103 1.58 0.38 4.25
C ALA A 103 0.26 0.68 3.54
N SER A 104 -0.05 1.96 3.39
CA SER A 104 -1.14 2.39 2.52
C SER A 104 -0.78 3.62 1.71
N VAL A 105 -1.43 3.78 0.57
CA VAL A 105 -1.33 4.96 -0.27
C VAL A 105 -2.72 5.54 -0.49
N CYS A 106 -2.80 6.85 -0.72
CA CYS A 106 -4.02 7.54 -1.08
C CYS A 106 -5.10 7.27 -0.02
N THR A 107 -6.34 7.00 -0.44
CA THR A 107 -7.46 6.71 0.46
C THR A 107 -7.38 5.35 1.14
N GLY A 108 -6.38 4.52 0.87
CA GLY A 108 -6.12 3.29 1.63
C GLY A 108 -5.89 3.56 3.13
N ALA A 109 -5.37 4.73 3.47
CA ALA A 109 -5.22 5.18 4.86
C ALA A 109 -6.57 5.27 5.60
N LEU A 110 -7.69 5.50 4.91
CA LEU A 110 -9.03 5.49 5.53
C LEU A 110 -9.40 4.09 6.03
N LEU A 111 -9.06 3.06 5.24
CA LEU A 111 -9.27 1.66 5.63
C LEU A 111 -8.42 1.31 6.85
N LEU A 112 -7.14 1.73 6.86
CA LEU A 112 -6.26 1.52 8.00
C LEU A 112 -6.77 2.24 9.26
N GLY A 113 -7.22 3.48 9.11
CA GLY A 113 -7.80 4.27 10.20
C GLY A 113 -9.04 3.60 10.80
N ARG A 114 -9.96 3.11 9.96
CA ARG A 114 -11.18 2.41 10.39
C ARG A 114 -10.94 1.02 10.97
N ALA A 115 -9.87 0.34 10.53
CA ALA A 115 -9.41 -0.89 11.14
C ALA A 115 -8.71 -0.66 12.50
N GLY A 116 -8.39 0.61 12.84
CA GLY A 116 -7.83 1.02 14.13
C GLY A 116 -6.31 1.22 14.13
N TYR A 117 -5.65 1.06 12.98
CA TYR A 117 -4.18 1.13 12.90
C TYR A 117 -3.63 2.55 13.07
N LEU A 118 -4.44 3.59 12.89
CA LEU A 118 -3.96 4.97 12.89
C LEU A 118 -4.30 5.78 14.16
N ARG A 119 -5.09 5.24 15.09
CA ARG A 119 -5.70 5.98 16.23
C ARG A 119 -4.72 6.92 16.95
N ASP A 120 -3.51 6.45 17.25
CA ASP A 120 -2.49 7.20 18.01
C ASP A 120 -1.28 7.59 17.17
N ARG A 121 -1.41 7.55 15.83
CA ARG A 121 -0.32 7.77 14.87
C ARG A 121 -0.56 8.98 14.00
N ARG A 122 0.51 9.63 13.56
CA ARG A 122 0.44 10.55 12.41
C ARG A 122 0.19 9.75 11.14
N ALA A 123 -0.54 10.33 10.20
CA ALA A 123 -0.78 9.72 8.91
C ALA A 123 -0.98 10.77 7.83
N THR A 124 -0.77 10.38 6.58
CA THR A 124 -1.19 11.15 5.41
C THR A 124 -2.12 10.30 4.53
N THR A 125 -2.75 10.94 3.55
CA THR A 125 -3.66 10.32 2.57
C THR A 125 -3.71 11.23 1.34
N HIS A 126 -4.59 10.92 0.38
CA HIS A 126 -4.90 11.85 -0.70
C HIS A 126 -5.44 13.17 -0.13
N HIS A 127 -4.98 14.31 -0.62
CA HIS A 127 -5.34 15.63 -0.05
C HIS A 127 -6.85 15.87 0.05
N SER A 128 -7.63 15.39 -0.93
CA SER A 128 -9.10 15.45 -0.91
C SER A 128 -9.79 14.53 0.10
N ALA A 129 -9.03 13.81 0.92
CA ALA A 129 -9.52 12.92 1.96
C ALA A 129 -8.96 13.28 3.36
N PHE A 130 -8.25 14.40 3.51
CA PHE A 130 -7.74 14.82 4.82
C PHE A 130 -8.85 14.95 5.86
N ASP A 131 -9.98 15.57 5.51
CA ASP A 131 -11.12 15.73 6.42
C ASP A 131 -11.69 14.39 6.89
N LEU A 132 -11.72 13.38 6.00
CA LEU A 132 -12.16 12.02 6.33
C LEU A 132 -11.16 11.27 7.20
N LEU A 133 -9.86 11.59 7.08
CA LEU A 133 -8.80 10.95 7.85
C LEU A 133 -8.66 11.53 9.26
N ARG A 134 -8.91 12.84 9.46
CA ARG A 134 -8.77 13.50 10.77
C ARG A 134 -9.39 12.76 11.96
N PRO A 135 -10.63 12.22 11.90
CA PRO A 135 -11.21 11.50 13.03
C PRO A 135 -10.62 10.09 13.26
N LEU A 136 -9.72 9.63 12.39
CA LEU A 136 -9.19 8.26 12.38
C LEU A 136 -7.72 8.16 12.79
N CYS A 137 -7.04 9.29 12.99
CA CYS A 137 -5.63 9.34 13.36
C CYS A 137 -5.34 10.43 14.40
N ARG A 138 -4.12 10.41 14.97
CA ARG A 138 -3.68 11.45 15.92
C ARG A 138 -3.56 12.82 15.25
N GLU A 139 -3.01 12.83 14.04
CA GLU A 139 -2.72 14.05 13.28
C GLU A 139 -2.59 13.69 11.79
N VAL A 140 -3.16 14.55 10.94
CA VAL A 140 -3.03 14.44 9.48
C VAL A 140 -1.85 15.32 9.03
N VAL A 141 -0.82 14.70 8.47
CA VAL A 141 0.35 15.38 7.93
C VAL A 141 0.07 15.76 6.48
N THR A 142 0.13 17.06 6.18
CA THR A 142 -0.29 17.61 4.88
C THR A 142 0.87 18.04 3.98
N ASP A 143 2.08 18.17 4.52
CA ASP A 143 3.28 18.71 3.85
C ASP A 143 4.34 17.63 3.58
N ARG A 144 3.99 16.35 3.72
CA ARG A 144 4.86 15.20 3.43
C ARG A 144 4.14 14.19 2.56
N ARG A 145 4.88 13.63 1.62
CA ARG A 145 4.38 12.62 0.68
C ARG A 145 4.29 11.23 1.32
N ILE A 146 5.17 10.92 2.26
CA ILE A 146 5.25 9.67 3.01
C ILE A 146 5.36 10.02 4.49
N VAL A 147 4.61 9.32 5.32
CA VAL A 147 4.64 9.40 6.79
C VAL A 147 4.88 8.00 7.33
N ASP A 148 5.99 7.83 8.05
CA ASP A 148 6.39 6.57 8.68
C ASP A 148 6.28 6.69 10.21
N GLU A 149 5.39 5.92 10.82
CA GLU A 149 5.23 5.80 12.28
C GLU A 149 5.61 4.38 12.73
N GLY A 150 6.72 3.86 12.21
CA GLY A 150 7.31 2.58 12.57
C GLY A 150 6.65 1.41 11.85
N ARG A 151 5.55 0.88 12.41
CA ARG A 151 4.84 -0.26 11.82
C ARG A 151 3.86 0.16 10.73
N VAL A 152 3.43 1.41 10.75
CA VAL A 152 2.48 1.92 9.77
C VAL A 152 3.15 2.98 8.92
N VAL A 153 3.13 2.78 7.61
CA VAL A 153 3.60 3.76 6.63
C VAL A 153 2.40 4.20 5.79
N THR A 154 2.19 5.50 5.67
CA THR A 154 1.11 6.06 4.83
C THR A 154 1.71 7.00 3.80
N ALA A 155 1.15 7.02 2.60
CA ALA A 155 1.55 7.90 1.52
C ALA A 155 0.36 8.67 0.93
N GLY A 156 0.67 9.80 0.30
CA GLY A 156 -0.28 10.73 -0.28
C GLY A 156 -1.03 10.19 -1.51
N GLY A 157 -1.37 11.06 -2.47
CA GLY A 157 -2.17 10.66 -3.63
C GLY A 157 -1.40 9.89 -4.70
N VAL A 158 -2.05 8.90 -5.32
CA VAL A 158 -1.79 8.34 -6.66
C VAL A 158 -0.32 8.07 -6.99
N ALA A 159 0.39 9.04 -7.59
CA ALA A 159 1.78 8.89 -7.99
C ALA A 159 2.73 8.58 -6.81
N SER A 160 2.32 8.90 -5.57
CA SER A 160 3.10 8.57 -4.37
C SER A 160 3.23 7.07 -4.11
N ALA A 161 2.47 6.22 -4.81
CA ALA A 161 2.62 4.77 -4.74
C ALA A 161 4.02 4.30 -5.19
N LEU A 162 4.61 4.95 -6.19
CA LEU A 162 5.97 4.66 -6.66
C LEU A 162 7.01 5.03 -5.58
N ASP A 163 6.86 6.22 -5.00
CA ASP A 163 7.75 6.68 -3.91
C ASP A 163 7.60 5.78 -2.68
N LEU A 164 6.38 5.40 -2.32
CA LEU A 164 6.12 4.49 -1.21
C LEU A 164 6.75 3.12 -1.46
N GLY A 165 6.60 2.57 -2.66
CA GLY A 165 7.24 1.31 -3.05
C GLY A 165 8.76 1.36 -2.88
N LEU A 166 9.40 2.39 -3.43
CA LEU A 166 10.85 2.60 -3.30
C LEU A 166 11.27 2.88 -1.84
N TYR A 167 10.47 3.60 -1.08
CA TYR A 167 10.71 3.85 0.34
C TYR A 167 10.67 2.55 1.16
N LEU A 168 9.69 1.68 0.92
CA LEU A 168 9.61 0.37 1.57
C LEU A 168 10.78 -0.53 1.17
N VAL A 169 11.22 -0.45 -0.09
CA VAL A 169 12.45 -1.12 -0.55
C VAL A 169 13.65 -0.66 0.27
N GLU A 170 13.86 0.65 0.39
CA GLU A 170 14.96 1.21 1.18
C GLU A 170 14.88 0.81 2.65
N ARG A 171 13.68 0.90 3.24
CA ARG A 171 13.43 0.59 4.65
C ARG A 171 13.80 -0.85 5.01
N PHE A 172 13.53 -1.82 4.14
CA PHE A 172 13.69 -3.24 4.47
C PHE A 172 14.90 -3.93 3.82
N TRP A 173 15.39 -3.44 2.68
CA TRP A 173 16.53 -4.01 1.94
C TRP A 173 17.67 -3.01 1.70
N GLY A 174 17.55 -1.77 2.18
CA GLY A 174 18.62 -0.78 2.18
C GLY A 174 18.66 0.11 0.94
N VAL A 175 19.47 1.17 1.04
CA VAL A 175 19.60 2.22 0.04
C VAL A 175 20.09 1.67 -1.31
N GLU A 176 21.01 0.71 -1.30
CA GLU A 176 21.56 0.10 -2.52
C GLU A 176 20.48 -0.62 -3.33
N ALA A 177 19.60 -1.39 -2.66
CA ALA A 177 18.47 -2.06 -3.28
C ALA A 177 17.52 -1.05 -3.94
N ARG A 178 17.19 0.03 -3.22
CA ARG A 178 16.35 1.12 -3.77
C ARG A 178 17.00 1.76 -4.98
N GLN A 179 18.28 2.13 -4.91
CA GLN A 179 19.00 2.76 -6.02
C GLN A 179 19.03 1.87 -7.26
N LYS A 180 19.31 0.58 -7.09
CA LYS A 180 19.31 -0.41 -8.17
C LYS A 180 17.95 -0.48 -8.86
N ILE A 181 16.87 -0.59 -8.07
CA ILE A 181 15.49 -0.65 -8.59
C ILE A 181 15.11 0.66 -9.27
N ALA A 182 15.32 1.81 -8.61
CA ALA A 182 14.98 3.12 -9.16
C ALA A 182 15.71 3.42 -10.47
N THR A 183 16.98 3.03 -10.57
CA THR A 183 17.78 3.17 -11.81
C THR A 183 17.18 2.33 -12.93
N GLN A 184 16.84 1.07 -12.65
CA GLN A 184 16.24 0.19 -13.64
C GLN A 184 14.85 0.69 -14.09
N MET A 185 14.07 1.27 -13.18
CA MET A 185 12.76 1.87 -13.49
C MET A 185 12.88 3.18 -14.28
N GLU A 186 14.10 3.71 -14.45
CA GLU A 186 14.33 5.09 -14.88
C GLU A 186 13.51 6.10 -14.07
N TYR A 187 13.39 5.86 -12.76
CA TYR A 187 12.62 6.71 -11.87
C TYR A 187 13.40 8.00 -11.57
N ARG A 188 13.21 8.99 -12.44
CA ARG A 188 13.82 10.33 -12.38
C ARG A 188 12.81 11.39 -12.86
N ALA A 189 13.14 12.66 -12.65
CA ALA A 189 12.35 13.75 -13.21
C ALA A 189 12.28 13.66 -14.74
N TYR A 190 11.10 13.96 -15.30
CA TYR A 190 10.93 14.03 -16.75
C TYR A 190 11.81 15.13 -17.35
N SER A 191 12.49 14.82 -18.44
CA SER A 191 13.21 15.79 -19.27
C SER A 191 12.83 15.53 -20.72
N ALA A 192 12.15 16.48 -21.36
CA ALA A 192 11.89 16.45 -22.79
C ALA A 192 12.92 17.32 -23.51
N VAL A 193 13.36 16.87 -24.69
CA VAL A 193 14.08 17.68 -25.69
C VAL A 193 13.11 18.10 -26.79
#